data_AF-A0A645AVW4-F1
#
_entry.id   AF-A0A645AVW4-F1
#
_cell.length_a   1.000
_cell.length_b   1.000
_cell.length_c   1.000
_cell.angle_alpha   90.00
_cell.angle_beta   90.00
_cell.angle_gamma   90.00
#
_symmetry.space_group_name_H-M   'P 1'
#
loop_
_entity.id
_entity.type
_entity.pdbx_description
1 polymer ?
#
loop_
_entity_poly.entity_id
_entity_poly.type
_entity_poly.pdbx_seq_one_letter_code
_entity_poly.pdbx_strand_id
1 'polypeptide(L)'
;MAAQGGRIDAVFFCPHADSELCSCRKPAPGLIEQIRDRYGVERGEMVAVGSTPSHLQAAAAAGVQQLHMICTGASAEVDASKPLPEPWPQGTRVHADLNAFVDFIAAAQEAKASAH
;
A
#
# COMPACT_ATOMS: atom_id res chain seq x y z
N MET A 1 -3.71 -9.69 17.26
CA MET A 1 -2.56 -8.84 16.91
C MET A 1 -1.56 -8.76 18.06
N ALA A 2 -1.91 -8.24 19.25
CA ALA A 2 -0.97 -8.23 20.39
C ALA A 2 -0.52 -9.64 20.85
N ALA A 3 -1.40 -10.64 20.80
CA ALA A 3 -1.08 -12.02 21.17
C ALA A 3 -0.10 -12.74 20.22
N GLN A 4 0.22 -12.14 19.07
CA GLN A 4 1.15 -12.68 18.06
C GLN A 4 2.32 -11.71 17.81
N GLY A 5 2.51 -10.69 18.67
CA GLY A 5 3.58 -9.70 18.55
C GLY A 5 3.36 -8.60 17.50
N GLY A 6 2.22 -8.57 16.81
CA GLY A 6 1.91 -7.53 15.83
C GLY A 6 1.46 -6.22 16.47
N ARG A 7 2.12 -5.12 16.09
CA ARG A 7 1.78 -3.75 16.53
C ARG A 7 1.33 -2.91 15.35
N ILE A 8 0.23 -2.17 15.53
CA ILE A 8 -0.22 -1.12 14.61
C ILE A 8 0.09 0.21 15.28
N ASP A 9 0.96 1.04 14.67
CA ASP A 9 1.34 2.34 15.23
C ASP A 9 0.22 3.38 15.14
N ALA A 10 -0.55 3.36 14.04
CA ALA A 10 -1.68 4.27 13.84
C ALA A 10 -2.68 3.71 12.82
N VAL A 11 -3.92 4.19 12.90
CA VAL A 11 -4.97 3.97 11.90
C VAL A 11 -5.44 5.31 11.39
N PHE A 12 -5.43 5.48 10.07
CA PHE A 12 -5.93 6.66 9.37
C PHE A 12 -7.12 6.25 8.51
N PHE A 13 -8.24 6.94 8.65
CA PHE A 13 -9.46 6.65 7.91
C PHE A 13 -10.17 7.94 7.52
N CYS A 14 -10.95 7.89 6.43
CA CYS A 14 -11.74 9.02 5.96
C CYS A 14 -13.21 8.78 6.36
N PRO A 15 -13.82 9.63 7.20
CA PRO A 15 -15.20 9.46 7.64
C PRO A 15 -16.23 10.11 6.70
N HIS A 16 -15.77 10.86 5.69
CA HIS A 16 -16.62 11.68 4.84
C HIS A 16 -17.45 10.87 3.84
N ALA A 17 -18.67 11.35 3.60
CA ALA A 17 -19.55 10.85 2.56
C ALA A 17 -19.03 11.17 1.15
N ASP A 18 -19.53 10.48 0.14
CA ASP A 18 -19.14 10.65 -1.27
C ASP A 18 -19.40 12.06 -1.79
N SER A 19 -20.44 12.74 -1.27
CA SER A 19 -20.80 14.11 -1.63
C SER A 19 -19.89 15.17 -0.99
N GLU A 20 -19.14 14.79 0.04
CA GLU A 20 -18.23 15.68 0.74
C GLU A 20 -16.88 15.64 0.03
N LEU A 21 -16.61 16.68 -0.78
CA LEU A 21 -15.37 16.86 -1.55
C LEU A 21 -14.15 16.98 -0.63
N CYS A 22 -13.65 15.85 -0.15
CA CYS A 22 -12.51 15.75 0.75
C CYS A 22 -11.26 15.24 0.04
N SER A 23 -10.09 15.58 0.58
CA SER A 23 -8.80 15.07 0.10
C SER A 23 -8.40 13.71 0.69
N CYS A 24 -9.13 13.20 1.69
CA CYS A 24 -8.79 11.94 2.37
C CYS A 24 -9.36 10.68 1.70
N ARG A 25 -10.45 10.81 0.96
CA ARG A 25 -11.13 9.65 0.40
C ARG A 25 -10.35 9.15 -0.82
N LYS A 26 -9.83 7.93 -0.72
CA LYS A 26 -9.15 7.25 -1.81
C LYS A 26 -10.05 7.26 -3.06
N PRO A 27 -9.53 7.62 -4.25
CA PRO A 27 -8.12 7.65 -4.64
C PRO A 27 -7.35 8.95 -4.30
N ALA A 28 -7.94 9.91 -3.59
CA ALA A 28 -7.21 11.10 -3.15
C ALA A 28 -6.07 10.74 -2.17
N PRO A 29 -4.92 11.44 -2.23
CA PRO A 29 -3.70 11.06 -1.51
C PRO A 29 -3.67 11.49 -0.04
N GLY A 30 -4.64 12.29 0.43
CA GLY A 30 -4.52 13.04 1.68
C GLY A 30 -4.27 12.19 2.94
N LEU A 31 -4.79 10.96 3.01
CA LEU A 31 -4.47 10.07 4.15
C LEU A 31 -3.01 9.60 4.12
N ILE A 32 -2.45 9.36 2.94
CA ILE A 32 -1.05 8.91 2.79
C ILE A 32 -0.10 10.07 3.07
N GLU A 33 -0.46 11.28 2.63
CA GLU A 33 0.28 12.51 2.96
C GLU A 33 0.29 12.77 4.47
N GLN A 34 -0.85 12.60 5.15
CA GLN A 34 -0.90 12.71 6.62
C GLN A 34 -0.02 11.69 7.34
N ILE A 35 0.05 10.45 6.83
CA ILE A 35 0.96 9.42 7.38
C ILE A 35 2.41 9.89 7.21
N ARG A 36 2.76 10.34 6.01
CA ARG A 36 4.10 10.83 5.70
C ARG A 36 4.51 11.97 6.63
N ASP A 37 3.64 12.96 6.77
CA ASP A 37 3.91 14.15 7.58
C ASP A 37 4.01 13.80 9.07
N ARG A 38 3.19 12.86 9.57
CA ARG A 38 3.25 12.40 10.99
C ARG A 38 4.57 11.71 11.32
N TYR A 39 5.09 10.90 10.41
CA TYR A 39 6.27 10.07 10.67
C TYR A 39 7.58 10.64 10.08
N GLY A 40 7.51 11.76 9.33
CA GLY A 40 8.67 12.41 8.73
C GLY A 40 9.38 11.53 7.69
N VAL A 41 8.61 10.75 6.92
CA VAL A 41 9.16 9.74 5.98
C VAL A 41 9.29 10.34 4.58
N GLU A 42 10.37 10.04 3.86
CA GLU A 42 10.52 10.49 2.48
C GLU A 42 9.81 9.57 1.47
N ARG A 43 9.52 10.08 0.28
CA ARG A 43 8.73 9.37 -0.76
C ARG A 43 9.28 7.98 -1.13
N GLY A 44 10.61 7.81 -1.11
CA GLY A 44 11.28 6.56 -1.45
C GLY A 44 11.29 5.50 -0.35
N GLU A 45 10.94 5.89 0.88
CA GLU A 45 11.02 5.04 2.07
C GLU A 45 9.68 4.37 2.39
N MET A 46 8.59 4.83 1.78
CA MET A 46 7.26 4.26 1.95
C MET A 46 7.03 3.06 1.02
N VAL A 47 6.35 2.06 1.56
CA VAL A 47 5.81 0.90 0.83
C VAL A 47 4.31 0.88 1.05
N ALA A 48 3.53 0.76 -0.02
CA ALA A 48 2.06 0.68 0.06
C ALA A 48 1.56 -0.67 -0.44
N VAL A 49 0.67 -1.30 0.34
CA VAL A 49 0.01 -2.56 -0.03
C VAL A 49 -1.51 -2.40 0.01
N GLY A 50 -2.22 -2.96 -0.97
CA GLY A 50 -3.68 -2.87 -1.05
C GLY A 50 -4.31 -3.85 -2.04
N SER A 51 -5.62 -4.04 -1.93
CA SER A 51 -6.40 -4.96 -2.79
C SER A 51 -7.40 -4.25 -3.70
N THR A 52 -7.34 -2.92 -3.82
CA THR A 52 -8.16 -2.15 -4.75
C THR A 52 -7.31 -1.12 -5.50
N PRO A 53 -7.71 -0.73 -6.73
CA PRO A 53 -7.00 0.31 -7.47
C PRO A 53 -6.94 1.63 -6.71
N SER A 54 -8.03 2.03 -6.03
CA SER A 54 -8.09 3.31 -5.30
C SER A 54 -7.07 3.40 -4.16
N HIS A 55 -6.70 2.27 -3.54
CA HIS A 55 -5.64 2.22 -2.54
C HIS A 55 -4.29 2.57 -3.12
N LEU A 56 -3.93 1.94 -4.24
CA LEU A 56 -2.61 2.15 -4.84
C LEU A 56 -2.53 3.45 -5.62
N GLN A 57 -3.64 3.94 -6.19
CA GLN A 57 -3.71 5.28 -6.79
C GLN A 57 -3.45 6.38 -5.77
N ALA A 58 -4.04 6.29 -4.57
CA ALA A 58 -3.78 7.26 -3.50
C ALA A 58 -2.30 7.26 -3.07
N ALA A 59 -1.69 6.08 -2.97
CA ALA A 59 -0.27 5.95 -2.66
C ALA A 59 0.62 6.52 -3.79
N ALA A 60 0.33 6.18 -5.04
CA ALA A 60 1.04 6.68 -6.22
C ALA A 60 0.94 8.22 -6.31
N ALA A 61 -0.24 8.80 -6.09
CA ALA A 61 -0.45 10.25 -6.08
C ALA A 61 0.31 10.95 -4.93
N ALA A 62 0.48 10.27 -3.79
CA ALA A 62 1.34 10.75 -2.70
C ALA A 62 2.85 10.58 -2.97
N GLY A 63 3.22 9.98 -4.11
CA GLY A 63 4.60 9.75 -4.55
C GLY A 63 5.25 8.50 -3.98
N VAL A 64 4.48 7.57 -3.43
CA VAL A 64 5.00 6.27 -2.99
C VAL A 64 5.43 5.46 -4.22
N GLN A 65 6.68 5.03 -4.27
CA GLN A 65 7.25 4.32 -5.42
C GLN A 65 7.06 2.80 -5.36
N GLN A 66 6.99 2.24 -4.15
CA GLN A 66 6.84 0.79 -3.93
C GLN A 66 5.37 0.45 -3.72
N LEU A 67 4.69 0.07 -4.82
CA LEU A 67 3.26 -0.24 -4.84
C LEU A 67 3.06 -1.75 -4.95
N HIS A 68 2.28 -2.31 -4.02
CA HIS A 68 2.05 -3.73 -3.91
C HIS A 68 0.56 -4.05 -3.89
N MET A 69 0.15 -4.95 -4.78
CA MET A 69 -1.19 -5.46 -4.87
C MET A 69 -1.24 -6.87 -4.28
N ILE A 70 -2.26 -7.17 -3.49
CA ILE A 70 -2.51 -8.53 -2.98
C ILE A 70 -3.82 -9.08 -3.54
N CYS A 71 -3.80 -10.31 -4.06
CA CYS A 71 -4.95 -11.00 -4.64
C CYS A 71 -5.91 -11.54 -3.57
N THR A 72 -6.41 -10.65 -2.71
CA THR A 72 -7.37 -10.97 -1.64
C THR A 72 -8.55 -10.01 -1.68
N GLY A 73 -9.66 -10.39 -1.05
CA GLY A 73 -10.86 -9.54 -0.98
C GLY A 73 -11.36 -9.12 -2.36
N ALA A 74 -11.46 -7.81 -2.59
CA ALA A 74 -11.96 -7.23 -3.85
C ALA A 74 -11.12 -7.59 -5.10
N SER A 75 -9.93 -8.16 -4.93
CA SER A 75 -9.07 -8.60 -6.02
C SER A 75 -8.72 -10.09 -5.98
N ALA A 76 -9.53 -10.91 -5.32
CA ALA A 76 -9.26 -12.36 -5.20
C ALA A 76 -9.16 -13.08 -6.57
N GLU A 77 -9.85 -12.57 -7.59
CA GLU A 77 -9.89 -13.16 -8.93
C GLU A 77 -8.79 -12.62 -9.87
N VAL A 78 -7.95 -11.70 -9.38
CA VAL A 78 -6.88 -11.15 -10.21
C VAL A 78 -5.78 -12.17 -10.43
N ASP A 79 -5.48 -12.42 -11.70
CA ASP A 79 -4.41 -13.30 -12.14
C ASP A 79 -3.05 -12.62 -12.00
N ALA A 80 -2.29 -13.03 -10.98
CA ALA A 80 -0.96 -12.50 -10.68
C ALA A 80 0.09 -12.76 -11.78
N SER A 81 -0.19 -13.64 -12.74
CA SER A 81 0.71 -13.92 -13.87
C SER A 81 0.57 -12.94 -15.03
N LYS A 82 -0.47 -12.10 -15.01
CA LYS A 82 -0.77 -11.12 -16.07
C LYS A 82 -0.44 -9.70 -15.63
N PRO A 83 -0.10 -8.81 -16.58
CA PRO A 83 -0.01 -7.38 -16.28
C PRO A 83 -1.33 -6.87 -15.72
N LEU A 84 -1.25 -6.03 -14.68
CA LEU A 84 -2.43 -5.36 -14.16
C LEU A 84 -2.99 -4.39 -15.22
N PRO A 85 -4.30 -4.47 -15.54
CA PRO A 85 -4.90 -3.53 -16.47
C PRO A 85 -5.04 -2.14 -15.83
N GLU A 86 -5.44 -1.14 -16.63
CA GLU A 86 -6.00 0.08 -16.04
C GLU A 86 -7.22 -0.29 -15.17
N PRO A 87 -7.44 0.38 -14.02
CA PRO A 87 -6.82 1.64 -13.60
C PRO A 87 -5.71 1.47 -12.54
N TRP A 88 -5.04 0.32 -12.50
CA TRP A 88 -3.93 0.10 -11.56
C TRP A 88 -2.70 0.97 -11.92
N PRO A 89 -1.98 1.54 -10.94
CA PRO A 89 -0.76 2.29 -11.20
C PRO A 89 0.34 1.42 -11.86
N GLN A 90 1.10 2.01 -12.77
CA GLN A 90 2.24 1.34 -13.39
C GLN A 90 3.30 0.94 -12.37
N GLY A 91 4.00 -0.16 -12.61
CA GLY A 91 5.05 -0.67 -11.71
C GLY A 91 4.52 -1.37 -10.44
N THR A 92 3.20 -1.49 -10.28
CA THR A 92 2.60 -2.24 -9.17
C THR A 92 3.02 -3.71 -9.22
N ARG A 93 3.58 -4.21 -8.13
CA ARG A 93 3.94 -5.63 -7.95
C ARG A 93 2.76 -6.40 -7.37
N VAL A 94 2.42 -7.54 -7.98
CA VAL A 94 1.33 -8.40 -7.52
C VAL A 94 1.85 -9.52 -6.62
N HIS A 95 1.10 -9.84 -5.58
CA HIS A 95 1.33 -10.93 -4.64
C HIS A 95 0.05 -11.74 -4.45
N ALA A 96 0.18 -13.04 -4.17
CA ALA A 96 -0.96 -13.91 -3.94
C ALA A 96 -1.80 -13.46 -2.73
N ASP A 97 -1.16 -13.11 -1.62
CA ASP A 97 -1.80 -12.66 -0.40
C ASP A 97 -0.87 -11.79 0.46
N LEU A 98 -1.30 -11.47 1.68
CA LEU A 98 -0.50 -10.69 2.63
C LEU A 98 0.77 -11.43 3.08
N ASN A 99 0.76 -12.76 3.17
CA ASN A 99 1.92 -13.53 3.59
C ASN A 99 3.01 -13.48 2.50
N ALA A 100 2.63 -13.69 1.24
CA ALA A 100 3.55 -13.57 0.10
C ALA A 100 4.17 -12.16 0.02
N PHE A 101 3.41 -11.11 0.35
CA PHE A 101 3.94 -9.76 0.47
C PHE A 101 4.95 -9.62 1.62
N VAL A 102 4.65 -10.18 2.80
CA VAL A 102 5.57 -10.15 3.96
C VAL A 102 6.87 -10.87 3.63
N ASP A 103 6.80 -12.07 3.04
CA ASP A 103 7.97 -12.86 2.65
C ASP A 103 8.87 -12.06 1.69
N PHE A 104 8.27 -11.38 0.72
CA PHE A 104 8.98 -10.52 -0.22
C PHE A 104 9.71 -9.35 0.49
N ILE A 105 9.03 -8.66 1.41
CA ILE A 105 9.61 -7.52 2.12
C ILE A 105 10.72 -7.99 3.07
N ALA A 106 10.52 -9.10 3.79
CA ALA A 106 11.52 -9.65 4.70
C ALA A 106 12.83 -9.98 3.95
N ALA A 107 12.73 -10.72 2.85
CA ALA A 107 13.88 -11.05 2.01
C ALA A 107 14.60 -9.80 1.47
N ALA A 108 13.84 -8.76 1.08
CA ALA A 108 14.42 -7.50 0.61
C ALA A 108 15.15 -6.72 1.71
N GLN A 109 14.69 -6.79 2.96
CA GLN A 109 15.36 -6.14 4.10
C GLN A 109 16.65 -6.87 4.51
N GLU A 110 16.65 -8.20 4.51
CA GLU A 110 17.84 -9.02 4.78
C GLU A 110 18.95 -8.77 3.76
N ALA A 111 18.59 -8.66 2.48
CA ALA A 111 19.52 -8.32 1.42
C ALA A 111 20.13 -6.91 1.59
N LYS A 112 19.32 -5.93 2.03
CA LYS A 112 19.82 -4.57 2.32
C LYS A 112 20.74 -4.56 3.54
N ALA A 113 20.41 -5.32 4.59
CA ALA A 113 21.20 -5.41 5.81
C ALA A 113 22.55 -6.11 5.58
N SER A 114 22.62 -7.07 4.66
CA SER A 114 23.86 -7.80 4.31
C SER A 114 24.78 -7.04 3.33
N ALA A 115 24.28 -5.96 2.74
CA ALA A 115 25.03 -5.09 1.84
C ALA A 115 25.67 -3.88 2.55
N HIS A 116 25.52 -3.80 3.87
CA HIS A 116 26.21 -2.88 4.78
C HIS A 116 27.19 -3.66 5.66
#